data_AF-A0A4R2TL03-F1
#
_entry.id   AF-A0A4R2TL03-F1
#
_cell.length_a   1.000
_cell.length_b   1.000
_cell.length_c   1.000
_cell.angle_alpha   90.00
_cell.angle_beta   90.00
_cell.angle_gamma   90.00
#
_symmetry.space_group_name_H-M   'P 1'
#
loop_
_entity.id
_entity.type
_entity.pdbx_description
1 polymer ?
#
loop_
_entity_poly.entity_id
_entity_poly.type
_entity_poly.pdbx_seq_one_letter_code
_entity_poly.pdbx_strand_id
1 'polypeptide(L)'
;MTYASAAYPATATEAFDRFWNHGIGVTEVGSVAYFGLHRARTKKKFTKSDYDFDKVERAVEEMLLARIVDNFQSYVVDLLLKIYLVRPEIVPKGSVTYRELFGSADILELRKIAIEKTVSSYGYMNIVDLSDEIKKSLSFPIFDHWLTKRRVKRIVEIRNLIVHNRSTINKTFIEKVGCKHDRFGSQVSVPNAVGVLRYLDALANDIDCRAAVKFMKETVSNG
;
A
#
# COMPACT_ATOMS: atom_id res chain seq x y z
N MET A 1 -19.15 -15.28 -40.07
CA MET A 1 -18.46 -16.20 -39.13
C MET A 1 -17.76 -15.33 -38.11
N THR A 2 -18.44 -15.13 -36.99
CA THR A 2 -18.05 -14.35 -35.82
C THR A 2 -17.05 -15.18 -35.01
N TYR A 3 -15.82 -14.71 -34.87
CA TYR A 3 -14.93 -15.16 -33.80
C TYR A 3 -14.89 -14.08 -32.72
N ALA A 4 -15.22 -14.53 -31.51
CA ALA A 4 -15.46 -13.73 -30.33
C ALA A 4 -14.17 -13.14 -29.75
N SER A 5 -14.31 -11.91 -29.29
CA SER A 5 -13.47 -11.21 -28.31
C SER A 5 -13.02 -12.12 -27.16
N ALA A 6 -11.70 -12.19 -26.91
CA ALA A 6 -11.14 -12.70 -25.67
C ALA A 6 -10.37 -11.56 -24.98
N ALA A 7 -10.81 -11.23 -23.77
CA ALA A 7 -10.65 -9.94 -23.11
C ALA A 7 -9.26 -9.65 -22.54
N TYR A 8 -8.77 -8.43 -22.80
CA TYR A 8 -8.18 -7.57 -21.78
C TYR A 8 -9.18 -6.43 -21.52
N PRO A 9 -9.29 -5.86 -20.30
CA PRO A 9 -8.28 -5.79 -19.25
C PRO A 9 -8.71 -6.45 -17.92
N ALA A 10 -7.75 -6.70 -17.02
CA ALA A 10 -8.05 -6.78 -15.59
C ALA A 10 -8.77 -5.48 -15.23
N THR A 11 -10.09 -5.57 -14.99
CA THR A 11 -10.90 -4.40 -14.66
C THR A 11 -10.36 -3.77 -13.37
N ALA A 12 -10.55 -2.47 -13.16
CA ALA A 12 -10.23 -1.79 -11.90
C ALA A 12 -10.79 -2.54 -10.66
N THR A 13 -11.82 -3.37 -10.87
CA THR A 13 -12.41 -4.32 -9.93
C THR A 13 -11.46 -5.42 -9.45
N GLU A 14 -10.55 -5.96 -10.28
CA GLU A 14 -9.59 -7.01 -9.84
C GLU A 14 -8.42 -6.45 -9.02
N ALA A 15 -7.97 -5.23 -9.33
CA ALA A 15 -6.99 -4.51 -8.53
C ALA A 15 -7.59 -4.11 -7.17
N PHE A 16 -8.84 -3.64 -7.19
CA PHE A 16 -9.64 -3.35 -5.99
C PHE A 16 -9.92 -4.62 -5.16
N ASP A 17 -10.29 -5.73 -5.78
CA ASP A 17 -10.51 -7.02 -5.12
C ASP A 17 -9.21 -7.59 -4.55
N ARG A 18 -8.05 -7.38 -5.17
CA ARG A 18 -6.75 -7.74 -4.55
C ARG A 18 -6.40 -6.82 -3.37
N PHE A 19 -6.61 -5.51 -3.52
CA PHE A 19 -6.42 -4.51 -2.47
C PHE A 19 -7.34 -4.76 -1.25
N TRP A 20 -8.54 -5.30 -1.48
CA TRP A 20 -9.56 -5.57 -0.46
C TRP A 20 -9.50 -6.99 0.13
N ASN A 21 -9.28 -8.01 -0.69
CA ASN A 21 -9.36 -9.43 -0.28
C ASN A 21 -8.07 -9.98 0.37
N HIS A 22 -6.95 -9.24 0.41
CA HIS A 22 -5.78 -9.59 1.23
C HIS A 22 -5.97 -9.30 2.75
N GLY A 23 -7.16 -8.87 3.18
CA GLY A 23 -7.52 -8.71 4.59
C GLY A 23 -8.86 -9.36 4.91
N ILE A 24 -8.85 -10.65 5.25
CA ILE A 24 -10.01 -11.43 5.71
C ILE A 24 -10.85 -10.64 6.73
N GLY A 25 -12.06 -10.22 6.36
CA GLY A 25 -13.21 -10.02 7.25
C GLY A 25 -13.39 -8.72 8.05
N VAL A 26 -12.46 -7.75 8.03
CA VAL A 26 -12.52 -6.61 8.99
C VAL A 26 -13.30 -5.37 8.48
N THR A 27 -13.57 -5.29 7.18
CA THR A 27 -14.03 -4.04 6.54
C THR A 27 -15.55 -3.89 6.43
N GLU A 28 -16.35 -4.95 6.47
CA GLU A 28 -17.81 -4.78 6.64
C GLU A 28 -18.10 -4.15 8.00
N VAL A 29 -17.45 -4.62 9.07
CA VAL A 29 -17.64 -4.06 10.41
C VAL A 29 -17.10 -2.63 10.51
N GLY A 30 -15.93 -2.34 9.94
CA GLY A 30 -15.33 -0.98 9.96
C GLY A 30 -16.10 0.05 9.14
N SER A 31 -16.59 -0.33 7.95
CA SER A 31 -17.40 0.56 7.10
C SER A 31 -18.82 0.72 7.65
N VAL A 32 -19.47 -0.36 8.13
CA VAL A 32 -20.76 -0.29 8.83
C VAL A 32 -20.66 0.52 10.11
N ALA A 33 -19.56 0.39 10.87
CA ALA A 33 -19.30 1.22 12.05
C ALA A 33 -19.12 2.70 11.66
N TYR A 34 -18.27 3.00 10.68
CA TYR A 34 -18.05 4.38 10.23
C TYR A 34 -19.34 5.01 9.67
N PHE A 35 -20.04 4.34 8.75
CA PHE A 35 -21.30 4.84 8.19
C PHE A 35 -22.43 4.87 9.24
N GLY A 36 -22.48 3.90 10.16
CA GLY A 36 -23.41 3.88 11.27
C GLY A 36 -23.21 5.06 12.22
N LEU A 37 -21.96 5.33 12.61
CA LEU A 37 -21.57 6.47 13.46
C LEU A 37 -21.86 7.80 12.74
N HIS A 38 -21.46 7.94 11.48
CA HIS A 38 -21.64 9.17 10.71
C HIS A 38 -23.12 9.46 10.41
N ARG A 39 -23.94 8.41 10.21
CA ARG A 39 -25.40 8.52 10.02
C ARG A 39 -26.16 8.80 11.33
N ALA A 40 -25.65 8.36 12.47
CA ALA A 40 -26.20 8.70 13.79
C ALA A 40 -26.04 10.20 14.08
N ARG A 41 -24.89 10.78 13.72
CA ARG A 41 -24.56 12.22 13.86
C ARG A 41 -25.47 13.14 13.04
N THR A 42 -25.90 12.70 11.86
CA THR A 42 -26.77 13.50 10.97
C THR A 42 -28.26 13.44 11.34
N LYS A 43 -28.68 12.53 12.22
CA LYS A 43 -30.11 12.27 12.50
C LYS A 43 -30.66 12.64 13.89
N LYS A 44 -29.86 12.97 14.92
CA LYS A 44 -30.39 13.38 16.24
C LYS A 44 -29.49 14.38 17.01
N LYS A 45 -30.12 15.35 17.69
CA LYS A 45 -29.55 16.14 18.80
C LYS A 45 -29.29 15.20 19.99
N PHE A 46 -28.06 14.72 20.15
CA PHE A 46 -27.65 13.97 21.34
C PHE A 46 -27.47 14.94 22.53
N THR A 47 -27.88 14.49 23.73
CA THR A 47 -27.81 15.26 24.98
C THR A 47 -26.75 14.69 25.90
N LYS A 48 -25.63 15.40 26.03
CA LYS A 48 -24.61 15.58 27.12
C LYS A 48 -24.28 14.43 28.09
N SER A 49 -24.78 13.22 27.89
CA SER A 49 -24.26 11.96 28.43
C SER A 49 -23.13 11.41 27.53
N ASP A 50 -22.66 12.25 26.62
CA ASP A 50 -21.80 12.05 25.45
C ASP A 50 -20.32 11.81 25.80
N TYR A 51 -20.03 10.91 26.75
CA TYR A 51 -18.67 10.43 26.90
C TYR A 51 -18.36 9.43 25.77
N ASP A 52 -17.46 9.88 24.89
CA ASP A 52 -16.61 9.13 23.95
C ASP A 52 -17.12 8.75 22.55
N PHE A 53 -18.21 9.33 22.04
CA PHE A 53 -18.51 9.17 20.61
C PHE A 53 -17.39 9.73 19.72
N ASP A 54 -16.89 10.92 20.01
CA ASP A 54 -15.79 11.55 19.27
C ASP A 54 -14.48 10.75 19.40
N LYS A 55 -14.23 10.12 20.56
CA LYS A 55 -13.04 9.27 20.74
C LYS A 55 -13.15 7.96 19.99
N VAL A 56 -14.34 7.35 19.97
CA VAL A 56 -14.61 6.14 19.19
C VAL A 56 -14.52 6.43 17.69
N GLU A 57 -15.14 7.51 17.22
CA GLU A 57 -15.06 7.96 15.82
C GLU A 57 -13.60 8.16 15.41
N ARG A 58 -12.83 8.87 16.23
CA ARG A 58 -11.40 9.07 16.01
C ARG A 58 -10.62 7.75 15.99
N ALA A 59 -10.84 6.86 16.95
CA ALA A 59 -10.16 5.56 16.99
C ALA A 59 -10.46 4.74 15.72
N VAL A 60 -11.71 4.75 15.26
CA VAL A 60 -12.11 4.10 14.00
C VAL A 60 -11.40 4.73 12.80
N GLU A 61 -11.33 6.06 12.70
CA GLU A 61 -10.59 6.74 11.62
C GLU A 61 -9.10 6.40 11.63
N GLU A 62 -8.46 6.40 12.80
CA GLU A 62 -7.05 6.06 12.98
C GLU A 62 -6.77 4.60 12.56
N MET A 63 -7.63 3.66 12.99
CA MET A 63 -7.54 2.25 12.60
C MET A 63 -7.73 2.04 11.10
N LEU A 64 -8.74 2.69 10.51
CA LEU A 64 -9.00 2.61 9.07
C LEU A 64 -7.82 3.17 8.28
N LEU A 65 -7.31 4.34 8.66
CA LEU A 65 -6.17 4.96 7.98
C LEU A 65 -4.93 4.06 8.05
N ALA A 66 -4.61 3.51 9.23
CA ALA A 66 -3.47 2.62 9.37
C ALA A 66 -3.61 1.41 8.44
N ARG A 67 -4.79 0.78 8.43
CA ARG A 67 -5.08 -0.39 7.60
C ARG A 67 -5.01 -0.10 6.09
N ILE A 68 -5.54 1.04 5.66
CA ILE A 68 -5.49 1.47 4.25
C ILE A 68 -4.03 1.62 3.79
N VAL A 69 -3.19 2.22 4.63
CA VAL A 69 -1.76 2.41 4.33
C VAL A 69 -1.00 1.09 4.32
N ASP A 70 -1.26 0.22 5.30
CA ASP A 70 -0.71 -1.15 5.34
C ASP A 70 -1.02 -1.91 4.05
N ASN A 71 -2.29 -1.93 3.65
CA ASN A 71 -2.72 -2.63 2.44
C ASN A 71 -2.04 -2.07 1.18
N PHE A 72 -1.89 -0.75 1.06
CA PHE A 72 -1.19 -0.14 -0.07
C PHE A 72 0.30 -0.53 -0.10
N GLN A 73 0.97 -0.62 1.05
CA GLN A 73 2.36 -1.08 1.11
C GLN A 73 2.49 -2.55 0.70
N SER A 74 1.61 -3.43 1.21
CA SER A 74 1.56 -4.84 0.79
C SER A 74 1.32 -4.98 -0.70
N TYR A 75 0.38 -4.21 -1.27
CA TYR A 75 0.12 -4.18 -2.71
C TYR A 75 1.40 -3.90 -3.53
N VAL A 76 2.21 -2.90 -3.15
CA VAL A 76 3.44 -2.58 -3.89
C VAL A 76 4.45 -3.73 -3.81
N VAL A 77 4.58 -4.37 -2.64
CA VAL A 77 5.45 -5.55 -2.46
C VAL A 77 4.96 -6.73 -3.33
N ASP A 78 3.65 -6.98 -3.38
CA ASP A 78 3.05 -8.03 -4.20
C ASP A 78 3.19 -7.76 -5.71
N LEU A 79 3.10 -6.49 -6.11
CA LEU A 79 3.36 -6.08 -7.49
C LEU A 79 4.81 -6.37 -7.88
N LEU A 80 5.78 -6.05 -7.02
CA LEU A 80 7.18 -6.37 -7.27
C LEU A 80 7.41 -7.87 -7.40
N LEU A 81 6.82 -8.66 -6.51
CA LEU A 81 6.87 -10.12 -6.61
C LEU A 81 6.39 -10.60 -7.99
N LYS A 82 5.25 -10.10 -8.46
CA LYS A 82 4.74 -10.43 -9.80
C LYS A 82 5.68 -10.00 -10.92
N ILE A 83 6.22 -8.79 -10.84
CA ILE A 83 7.19 -8.28 -11.83
C ILE A 83 8.42 -9.20 -11.90
N TYR A 84 8.98 -9.59 -10.75
CA TYR A 84 10.14 -10.47 -10.70
C TYR A 84 9.86 -11.91 -11.12
N LEU A 85 8.66 -12.42 -10.87
CA LEU A 85 8.26 -13.74 -11.37
C LEU A 85 8.13 -13.76 -12.90
N VAL A 86 7.62 -12.68 -13.49
CA VAL A 86 7.52 -12.53 -14.95
C VAL A 86 8.88 -12.24 -15.59
N ARG A 87 9.71 -11.44 -14.91
CA ARG A 87 11.05 -11.02 -15.37
C ARG A 87 12.10 -11.31 -14.32
N PRO A 88 12.53 -12.57 -14.16
CA PRO A 88 13.53 -12.92 -13.15
C PRO A 88 14.91 -12.32 -13.44
N GLU A 89 15.20 -11.93 -14.68
CA GLU A 89 16.46 -11.31 -15.09
C GLU A 89 16.69 -9.90 -14.53
N ILE A 90 15.62 -9.22 -14.09
CA ILE A 90 15.70 -7.89 -13.46
C ILE A 90 15.72 -7.95 -11.93
N VAL A 91 15.75 -9.16 -11.35
CA VAL A 91 15.91 -9.32 -9.91
C VAL A 91 17.28 -8.76 -9.50
N PRO A 92 17.35 -7.88 -8.49
CA PRO A 92 18.61 -7.39 -7.95
C PRO A 92 19.58 -8.52 -7.61
N LYS A 93 20.88 -8.28 -7.80
CA LYS A 93 21.91 -9.24 -7.40
C LYS A 93 21.79 -9.54 -5.91
N GLY A 94 21.63 -10.81 -5.57
CA GLY A 94 21.52 -11.32 -4.20
C GLY A 94 22.42 -12.52 -3.98
N SER A 95 22.49 -12.99 -2.74
CA SER A 95 23.18 -14.22 -2.36
C SER A 95 22.16 -15.29 -1.96
N VAL A 96 22.47 -16.53 -2.35
CA VAL A 96 21.73 -17.73 -1.94
C VAL A 96 22.67 -18.57 -1.10
N THR A 97 22.18 -19.12 0.01
CA THR A 97 23.00 -19.94 0.91
C THR A 97 23.18 -21.35 0.35
N TYR A 98 24.23 -22.07 0.76
CA TYR A 98 24.40 -23.48 0.39
C TYR A 98 23.21 -24.35 0.81
N ARG A 99 22.60 -24.05 1.97
CA ARG A 99 21.40 -24.75 2.45
C ARG A 99 20.25 -24.62 1.45
N GLU A 100 20.06 -23.44 0.88
CA GLU A 100 19.01 -23.19 -0.12
C GLU A 100 19.36 -23.82 -1.46
N LEU A 101 20.62 -23.71 -1.89
CA LEU A 101 21.10 -24.31 -3.14
C LEU A 101 20.96 -25.84 -3.16
N PHE A 102 21.35 -26.51 -2.08
CA PHE A 102 21.25 -27.97 -1.97
C PHE A 102 19.88 -28.45 -1.49
N GLY A 103 19.06 -27.55 -0.94
CA GLY A 103 17.71 -27.84 -0.45
C GLY A 103 16.62 -27.67 -1.51
N SER A 104 16.86 -26.92 -2.58
CA SER A 104 15.93 -26.76 -3.70
C SER A 104 15.91 -28.00 -4.59
N ALA A 105 14.72 -28.44 -5.00
CA ALA A 105 14.54 -29.54 -5.93
C ALA A 105 15.08 -29.23 -7.33
N ASP A 106 15.00 -27.96 -7.75
CA ASP A 106 15.52 -27.49 -9.03
C ASP A 106 15.90 -26.00 -9.02
N ILE A 107 16.46 -25.54 -10.16
CA ILE A 107 16.86 -24.15 -10.36
C ILE A 107 15.68 -23.17 -10.37
N LEU A 108 14.47 -23.63 -10.69
CA LEU A 108 13.26 -22.81 -10.72
C LEU A 108 12.77 -22.52 -9.30
N GLU A 109 12.80 -23.52 -8.42
CA GLU A 109 12.53 -23.36 -7.00
C GLU A 109 13.58 -22.43 -6.36
N LEU A 110 14.86 -22.63 -6.68
CA LEU A 110 15.92 -21.76 -6.17
C LEU A 110 15.72 -20.30 -6.60
N ARG A 111 15.29 -20.07 -7.85
CA ARG A 111 14.92 -18.74 -8.36
C ARG A 111 13.76 -18.14 -7.57
N LYS A 112 12.73 -18.92 -7.27
CA LYS A 112 11.58 -18.47 -6.48
C LYS A 112 12.01 -18.05 -5.08
N ILE A 113 12.86 -18.84 -4.41
CA ILE A 113 13.43 -18.53 -3.09
C ILE A 113 14.22 -17.20 -3.14
N ALA A 114 15.04 -16.99 -4.16
CA ALA A 114 15.82 -15.76 -4.32
C ALA A 114 14.91 -14.52 -4.49
N ILE A 115 13.83 -14.65 -5.27
CA ILE A 115 12.83 -13.59 -5.46
C ILE A 115 12.11 -13.29 -4.14
N GLU A 116 11.63 -14.33 -3.44
CA GLU A 116 10.91 -14.18 -2.17
C GLU A 116 11.78 -13.50 -1.11
N LYS A 117 13.07 -13.83 -1.02
CA LYS A 117 14.02 -13.13 -0.15
C LYS A 117 14.16 -11.66 -0.49
N THR A 118 14.30 -11.35 -1.78
CA THR A 118 14.46 -9.97 -2.25
C THR A 118 13.22 -9.15 -1.90
N VAL A 119 12.04 -9.67 -2.22
CA VAL A 119 10.75 -9.04 -1.92
C VAL A 119 10.53 -8.90 -0.41
N SER A 120 10.91 -9.90 0.38
CA SER A 120 10.81 -9.86 1.85
C SER A 120 11.65 -8.72 2.43
N SER A 121 12.81 -8.42 1.86
CA SER A 121 13.63 -7.29 2.30
C SER A 121 12.93 -5.93 2.10
N TYR A 122 12.07 -5.83 1.08
CA TYR A 122 11.28 -4.62 0.79
C TYR A 122 10.10 -4.43 1.73
N GLY A 123 9.56 -5.50 2.31
CA GLY A 123 8.49 -5.41 3.30
C GLY A 123 8.87 -4.61 4.56
N TYR A 124 10.17 -4.50 4.87
CA TYR A 124 10.69 -3.72 6.00
C TYR A 124 10.93 -2.25 5.66
N MET A 125 10.90 -1.87 4.38
CA MET A 125 11.13 -0.50 3.95
C MET A 125 9.84 0.31 4.04
N ASN A 126 9.95 1.59 4.37
CA ASN A 126 8.83 2.49 4.14
C ASN A 126 8.61 2.67 2.63
N ILE A 127 7.38 2.97 2.21
CA ILE A 127 6.99 3.02 0.79
C ILE A 127 7.78 4.07 -0.01
N VAL A 128 8.31 5.09 0.65
CA VAL A 128 9.03 6.19 0.01
C VAL A 128 10.44 5.73 -0.35
N ASP A 129 11.12 5.08 0.59
CA ASP A 129 12.42 4.47 0.38
C ASP A 129 12.32 3.33 -0.62
N LEU A 130 11.28 2.49 -0.51
CA LEU A 130 10.99 1.45 -1.49
C LEU A 130 10.79 2.02 -2.89
N SER A 131 10.03 3.12 -3.03
CA SER A 131 9.87 3.80 -4.33
C SER A 131 11.19 4.27 -4.92
N ASP A 132 12.15 4.72 -4.10
CA ASP A 132 13.45 5.17 -4.58
C ASP A 132 14.32 3.99 -5.01
N GLU A 133 14.30 2.89 -4.25
CA GLU A 133 15.01 1.67 -4.59
C GLU A 133 14.48 1.04 -5.89
N ILE A 134 13.15 0.99 -6.06
CA ILE A 134 12.52 0.49 -7.31
C ILE A 134 12.88 1.39 -8.49
N LYS A 135 12.85 2.72 -8.30
CA LYS A 135 13.23 3.65 -9.35
C LYS A 135 14.70 3.44 -9.76
N LYS A 136 15.58 3.21 -8.80
CA LYS A 136 17.01 2.98 -9.06
C LYS A 136 17.29 1.64 -9.74
N SER A 137 16.67 0.57 -9.26
CA SER A 137 16.93 -0.80 -9.73
C SER A 137 16.21 -1.13 -11.04
N LEU A 138 14.96 -0.68 -11.19
CA LEU A 138 14.10 -1.05 -12.32
C LEU A 138 13.84 0.10 -13.28
N SER A 139 14.39 1.30 -13.03
CA SER A 139 14.04 2.53 -13.76
C SER A 139 12.52 2.78 -13.78
N PHE A 140 11.81 2.31 -12.75
CA PHE A 140 10.35 2.38 -12.64
C PHE A 140 9.95 3.27 -11.46
N PRO A 141 9.51 4.51 -11.71
CA PRO A 141 9.00 5.35 -10.63
C PRO A 141 7.65 4.83 -10.13
N ILE A 142 7.53 4.48 -8.85
CA ILE A 142 6.21 4.22 -8.25
C ILE A 142 5.38 5.50 -8.23
N PHE A 143 6.00 6.62 -7.87
CA PHE A 143 5.39 7.95 -7.90
C PHE A 143 5.99 8.80 -9.02
N ASP A 144 5.17 9.10 -10.05
CA ASP A 144 5.62 9.89 -11.20
C ASP A 144 5.80 11.39 -10.86
N HIS A 145 5.07 11.89 -9.86
CA HIS A 145 5.09 13.30 -9.48
C HIS A 145 5.56 13.51 -8.03
N TRP A 146 6.45 14.49 -7.81
CA TRP A 146 7.04 14.77 -6.49
C TRP A 146 6.00 15.13 -5.42
N LEU A 147 4.92 15.84 -5.80
CA LEU A 147 3.80 16.12 -4.89
C LEU A 147 3.09 14.85 -4.43
N THR A 148 2.90 13.87 -5.30
CA THR A 148 2.30 12.56 -4.97
C THR A 148 3.19 11.85 -3.95
N LYS A 149 4.49 11.74 -4.22
CA LYS A 149 5.47 11.18 -3.29
C LYS A 149 5.43 11.87 -1.92
N ARG A 150 5.38 13.22 -1.91
CA ARG A 150 5.30 14.00 -0.66
C ARG A 150 4.01 13.75 0.11
N ARG A 151 2.86 13.65 -0.57
CA ARG A 151 1.56 13.36 0.05
C ARG A 151 1.54 11.96 0.66
N VAL A 152 1.98 10.95 -0.10
CA VAL A 152 2.07 9.57 0.38
C VAL A 152 3.04 9.47 1.56
N LYS A 153 4.20 10.13 1.49
CA LYS A 153 5.14 10.24 2.62
C LYS A 153 4.45 10.74 3.88
N ARG A 154 3.69 11.83 3.79
CA ARG A 154 2.94 12.37 4.93
C ARG A 154 1.93 11.36 5.47
N ILE A 155 1.15 10.72 4.60
CA ILE A 155 0.16 9.72 5.00
C ILE A 155 0.81 8.56 5.77
N VAL A 156 1.95 8.05 5.28
CA VAL A 156 2.71 6.98 5.95
C VAL A 156 3.24 7.42 7.30
N GLU A 157 3.81 8.62 7.39
CA GLU A 157 4.31 9.12 8.67
C GLU A 157 3.19 9.39 9.68
N ILE A 158 1.99 9.79 9.23
CA ILE A 158 0.80 9.88 10.09
C ILE A 158 0.42 8.49 10.62
N ARG A 159 0.39 7.47 9.75
CA ARG A 159 0.18 6.08 10.16
C ARG A 159 1.24 5.64 11.19
N ASN A 160 2.51 6.01 11.03
CA ASN A 160 3.57 5.67 11.99
C ASN A 160 3.31 6.31 13.36
N LEU A 161 2.80 7.55 13.38
CA LEU A 161 2.41 8.19 14.63
C LEU A 161 1.23 7.48 15.29
N ILE A 162 0.21 7.07 14.52
CA ILE A 162 -0.95 6.32 15.02
C ILE A 162 -0.48 5.03 15.71
N VAL A 163 0.33 4.23 15.02
CA VAL A 163 0.74 2.91 15.51
C VAL A 163 1.74 3.00 16.67
N HIS A 164 2.72 3.91 16.62
CA HIS A 164 3.86 3.89 17.53
C HIS A 164 3.91 5.03 18.54
N ASN A 165 3.22 6.14 18.30
CA ASN A 165 3.32 7.35 19.13
C ASN A 165 1.96 7.87 19.62
N ARG A 166 0.92 7.03 19.62
CA ARG A 166 -0.45 7.41 20.04
C ARG A 166 -0.90 8.71 19.36
N SER A 167 -0.64 8.79 18.06
CA SER A 167 -0.96 9.94 17.21
C SER A 167 -0.28 11.26 17.64
N THR A 168 0.77 11.21 18.45
CA THR A 168 1.49 12.39 18.97
C THR A 168 2.68 12.73 18.09
N ILE A 169 2.75 13.98 17.61
CA ILE A 169 3.82 14.47 16.75
C ILE A 169 5.15 14.51 17.52
N ASN A 170 6.15 13.80 16.99
CA ASN A 170 7.52 13.79 17.52
C ASN A 170 8.51 14.52 16.58
N LYS A 171 9.79 14.61 17.00
CA LYS A 171 10.82 15.31 16.22
C LYS A 171 11.05 14.65 14.86
N THR A 172 11.10 13.31 14.84
CA THR A 172 11.30 12.53 13.62
C THR A 172 10.22 12.78 12.57
N PHE A 173 8.95 12.90 12.97
CA PHE A 173 7.87 13.24 12.06
C PHE A 173 8.07 14.62 11.42
N ILE A 174 8.39 15.62 12.25
CA ILE A 174 8.63 17.00 11.82
C ILE A 174 9.78 17.07 10.81
N GLU A 175 10.89 16.40 11.12
CA GLU A 175 12.08 16.33 10.25
C GLU A 175 11.75 15.70 8.89
N LYS A 176 10.93 14.64 8.89
CA LYS A 176 10.58 13.91 7.66
C LYS A 176 9.54 14.63 6.79
N VAL A 177 8.53 15.25 7.38
CA VAL A 177 7.34 15.76 6.66
C VAL A 177 7.37 17.29 6.48
N GLY A 178 8.07 18.01 7.35
CA GLY A 178 8.13 19.47 7.37
C GLY A 178 6.98 20.11 8.16
N CYS A 179 7.21 21.33 8.64
CA CYS A 179 6.60 21.84 9.88
C CYS A 179 5.67 23.06 9.73
N LYS A 180 4.86 23.17 8.67
CA LYS A 180 4.03 24.38 8.51
C LYS A 180 2.82 24.45 9.45
N HIS A 181 2.24 23.29 9.82
CA HIS A 181 0.99 23.24 10.61
C HIS A 181 1.02 22.22 11.75
N ASP A 182 2.10 21.45 11.89
CA ASP A 182 2.22 20.38 12.89
C ASP A 182 3.05 20.87 14.07
N ARG A 183 2.52 20.76 15.28
CA ARG A 183 3.20 21.20 16.51
C ARG A 183 3.79 19.99 17.24
N PHE A 184 5.05 20.08 17.63
CA PHE A 184 5.68 19.05 18.45
C PHE A 184 4.88 18.79 19.74
N GLY A 185 4.64 17.52 20.06
CA GLY A 185 3.88 17.09 21.23
C GLY A 185 2.36 17.21 21.09
N SER A 186 1.83 17.78 20.00
CA SER A 186 0.39 17.80 19.76
C SER A 186 -0.07 16.52 19.06
N GLN A 187 -1.37 16.29 19.10
CA GLN A 187 -2.02 15.26 18.31
C GLN A 187 -1.98 15.64 16.83
N VAL A 188 -1.68 14.67 15.96
CA VAL A 188 -1.68 14.87 14.51
C VAL A 188 -3.12 14.94 14.01
N SER A 189 -3.35 15.79 13.01
CA SER A 189 -4.64 15.80 12.30
C SER A 189 -4.71 14.57 11.39
N VAL A 190 -5.68 13.69 11.67
CA VAL A 190 -5.91 12.47 10.91
C VAL A 190 -6.74 12.85 9.66
N PRO A 191 -6.25 12.57 8.44
CA PRO A 191 -7.02 12.82 7.23
C PRO A 191 -8.22 11.87 7.16
N ASN A 192 -9.28 12.30 6.48
CA ASN A 192 -10.44 11.45 6.24
C ASN A 192 -10.03 10.13 5.55
N ALA A 193 -10.29 9.01 6.22
CA ALA A 193 -9.85 7.68 5.78
C ALA A 193 -10.40 7.31 4.39
N VAL A 194 -11.67 7.63 4.11
CA VAL A 194 -12.31 7.36 2.81
C VAL A 194 -11.64 8.15 1.68
N GLY A 195 -11.28 9.41 1.94
CA GLY A 195 -10.53 10.23 1.00
C GLY A 195 -9.14 9.66 0.71
N VAL A 196 -8.44 9.19 1.75
CA VAL A 196 -7.13 8.53 1.58
C VAL A 196 -7.25 7.21 0.81
N LEU A 197 -8.26 6.40 1.13
CA LEU A 197 -8.55 5.16 0.41
C LEU A 197 -8.70 5.41 -1.09
N ARG A 198 -9.61 6.31 -1.48
CA ARG A 198 -9.83 6.66 -2.90
C ARG A 198 -8.57 7.17 -3.58
N TYR A 199 -7.74 7.92 -2.84
CA TYR A 199 -6.51 8.48 -3.37
C TYR A 199 -5.45 7.38 -3.63
N LEU A 200 -5.23 6.48 -2.68
CA LEU A 200 -4.27 5.39 -2.83
C LEU A 200 -4.74 4.32 -3.82
N ASP A 201 -6.05 4.08 -3.92
CA ASP A 201 -6.64 3.19 -4.92
C ASP A 201 -6.44 3.71 -6.35
N ALA A 202 -6.71 5.00 -6.60
CA ALA A 202 -6.43 5.62 -7.89
C ALA A 202 -4.93 5.54 -8.24
N LEU A 203 -4.05 5.66 -7.25
CA LEU A 203 -2.61 5.55 -7.42
C LEU A 203 -2.17 4.12 -7.73
N ALA A 204 -2.74 3.11 -7.06
CA ALA A 204 -2.49 1.70 -7.36
C ALA A 204 -2.90 1.36 -8.80
N ASN A 205 -4.07 1.82 -9.25
CA ASN A 205 -4.52 1.62 -10.63
C ASN A 205 -3.55 2.22 -11.67
N ASP A 206 -3.04 3.43 -11.42
CA ASP A 206 -2.03 4.07 -12.27
C ASP A 206 -0.71 3.27 -12.30
N ILE A 207 -0.23 2.83 -11.14
CA ILE A 207 0.98 2.00 -11.02
C ILE A 207 0.81 0.70 -11.81
N ASP A 208 -0.31 0.01 -11.66
CA ASP A 208 -0.60 -1.24 -12.39
C ASP A 208 -0.60 -1.01 -13.90
N CYS A 209 -1.23 0.06 -14.39
CA CYS A 209 -1.24 0.37 -15.82
C CYS A 209 0.19 0.58 -16.36
N ARG A 210 1.01 1.37 -15.65
CA ARG A 210 2.40 1.63 -16.07
C ARG A 210 3.28 0.39 -15.95
N ALA A 211 3.10 -0.40 -14.90
CA ALA A 211 3.82 -1.66 -14.70
C ALA A 211 3.46 -2.69 -15.79
N ALA A 212 2.18 -2.81 -16.14
CA ALA A 212 1.72 -3.70 -17.19
C ALA A 212 2.34 -3.34 -18.54
N VAL A 213 2.32 -2.05 -18.91
CA VAL A 213 2.94 -1.56 -20.15
C VAL A 213 4.43 -1.84 -20.19
N LYS A 214 5.13 -1.68 -19.06
CA LYS A 214 6.60 -1.78 -19.01
C LYS A 214 7.10 -3.22 -18.88
N PHE A 215 6.47 -4.04 -18.04
CA PHE A 215 7.00 -5.34 -17.64
C PHE A 215 6.16 -6.52 -18.14
N MET A 216 4.86 -6.33 -18.36
CA MET A 216 3.93 -7.43 -18.64
C MET A 216 3.50 -7.54 -20.12
N LYS A 217 4.02 -6.70 -21.03
CA LYS A 217 3.87 -6.93 -22.47
C LYS A 217 4.53 -8.25 -22.85
N GLU A 218 3.78 -9.09 -23.56
CA GLU A 218 4.16 -10.43 -24.01
C GLU A 218 5.60 -10.45 -24.54
N THR A 219 6.41 -11.33 -23.96
CA THR A 219 7.52 -11.98 -24.64
C THR A 219 6.92 -12.69 -25.85
N VAL A 220 6.77 -11.95 -26.97
CA VAL A 220 6.65 -12.58 -28.28
C VAL A 220 7.95 -13.35 -28.47
N SER A 221 7.85 -14.65 -28.21
CA SER A 221 8.81 -15.68 -28.52
C SER A 221 9.28 -15.50 -29.96
N ASN A 222 10.47 -14.93 -30.14
CA ASN A 222 11.28 -15.31 -31.30
C ASN A 222 11.82 -16.71 -30.99
N GLY A 223 11.25 -17.69 -31.70
CA GLY A 223 11.78 -19.04 -31.77
C GLY A 223 13.10 -19.12 -32.51
#